data_AF-A0A2J9VK39-F1
#
_entry.id   AF-A0A2J9VK39-F1
#
_cell.length_a   1.000
_cell.length_b   1.000
_cell.length_c   1.000
_cell.angle_alpha   90.00
_cell.angle_beta   90.00
_cell.angle_gamma   90.00
#
_symmetry.space_group_name_H-M   'P 1'
#
loop_
_entity.id
_entity.type
_entity.pdbx_description
1 polymer ?
#
loop_
_entity_poly.entity_id
_entity_poly.type
_entity_poly.pdbx_seq_one_letter_code
_entity_poly.pdbx_strand_id
1 'polypeptide(L)'
;MTAEHKFRLWMRTLIVLFIVLFFYIIFADQHAPITTEGRVQGYVVQVAPEVSGKVTQVQIRNNQQVHQGDVLFTIDARKYRIALEQAELSLQSALEKEATLYSQREAALANIARTQATYDNAHREYLRLQKLSTQQVISRSALDNAFAQNQVAHANLKAEQQSLKVIEAQLGEGEGQSTAVRVAHNGIEKAQLDLANTRVLAPSDGVVTNLQLEVGSMANANQPMLTFIPTGSLWVTGDFREKSVANVDASYHAMVAFDAYPGQVYDFSLSSRDYGVAAAQQTPNGSLTSVEINNRWVRDAQRTRVNLASDAAMPKALFVGSRATIVLYPQESTFWRWMATWQIKLASVFHYLY
;
A
#
# COMPACT_ATOMS: atom_id res chain seq x y z
N MET A 1 28.76 53.50 53.05
CA MET A 1 27.94 53.53 51.82
C MET A 1 26.50 53.82 52.20
N THR A 2 25.94 54.94 51.72
CA THR A 2 24.55 55.35 52.00
C THR A 2 23.55 54.38 51.34
N ALA A 3 22.35 54.22 51.92
CA ALA A 3 21.31 53.32 51.40
C ALA A 3 20.99 53.59 49.91
N GLU A 4 21.10 54.84 49.48
CA GLU A 4 20.87 55.29 48.12
C GLU A 4 21.93 54.81 47.11
N HIS A 5 23.19 54.63 47.55
CA HIS A 5 24.23 54.03 46.72
C HIS A 5 24.00 52.53 46.53
N LYS A 6 23.58 51.81 47.58
CA LYS A 6 23.20 50.40 47.47
C LYS A 6 22.00 50.22 46.53
N PHE A 7 20.96 51.04 46.68
CA PHE A 7 19.77 51.01 45.81
C PHE A 7 20.10 51.24 44.33
N ARG A 8 20.91 52.27 44.01
CA ARG A 8 21.37 52.51 42.64
C ARG A 8 22.22 51.38 42.08
N LEU A 9 23.05 50.73 42.90
CA LEU A 9 23.82 49.56 42.48
C LEU A 9 22.90 48.39 42.14
N TRP A 10 21.96 48.05 43.03
CA TRP A 10 20.97 46.98 42.85
C TRP A 10 20.09 47.21 41.61
N MET A 11 19.58 48.43 41.44
CA MET A 11 18.78 48.82 40.27
C MET A 11 19.59 48.73 38.97
N ARG A 12 20.86 49.15 38.95
CA ARG A 12 21.73 48.96 37.77
C ARG A 12 21.97 47.49 37.47
N THR A 13 22.24 46.65 38.49
CA THR A 13 22.37 45.20 38.28
C THR A 13 21.08 44.58 37.76
N LEU A 14 19.90 44.98 38.26
CA LEU A 14 18.62 44.48 37.78
C LEU A 14 18.35 44.90 36.32
N ILE A 15 18.67 46.14 35.95
CA ILE A 15 18.54 46.62 34.57
C ILE A 15 19.49 45.86 33.64
N VAL A 16 20.76 45.68 34.03
CA VAL A 16 21.73 44.92 33.24
C VAL A 16 21.28 43.46 33.11
N LEU A 17 20.84 42.85 34.20
CA LEU A 17 20.29 41.48 34.19
C LEU A 17 19.07 41.37 33.27
N PHE A 18 18.15 42.35 33.33
CA PHE A 18 16.98 42.39 32.45
C PHE A 18 17.37 42.51 30.98
N ILE A 19 18.31 43.39 30.64
CA ILE A 19 18.80 43.56 29.26
C ILE A 19 19.47 42.26 28.77
N VAL A 20 20.33 41.65 29.59
CA VAL A 20 20.99 40.38 29.27
C VAL A 20 19.96 39.26 29.06
N LEU A 21 18.97 39.16 29.94
CA LEU A 21 17.89 38.17 29.82
C LEU A 21 17.03 38.43 28.57
N PHE A 22 16.73 39.68 28.26
CA PHE A 22 15.94 40.07 27.09
C PHE A 22 16.64 39.68 25.79
N PHE A 23 17.92 40.04 25.64
CA PHE A 23 18.71 39.61 24.49
C PHE A 23 18.86 38.09 24.45
N TYR A 24 19.09 37.45 25.60
CA TYR A 24 19.16 35.99 25.68
C TYR A 24 17.89 35.32 25.14
N ILE A 25 16.70 35.78 25.52
CA ILE A 25 15.43 35.20 25.05
C ILE A 25 15.30 35.32 23.52
N ILE A 26 15.68 36.46 22.94
CA ILE A 26 15.63 36.67 21.49
C ILE A 26 16.60 35.73 20.76
N PHE A 27 17.84 35.64 21.24
CA PHE A 27 18.85 34.76 20.62
C PHE A 27 18.52 33.28 20.81
N ALA A 28 17.99 32.89 21.98
CA ALA A 28 17.56 31.54 22.27
C ALA A 28 16.36 31.12 21.40
N ASP A 29 15.39 32.00 21.17
CA ASP A 29 14.24 31.72 20.29
C ASP A 29 14.67 31.46 18.82
N GLN A 30 15.86 31.93 18.42
CA GLN A 30 16.39 31.72 17.06
C GLN A 30 17.35 30.53 16.95
N HIS A 31 18.16 30.24 17.99
CA HIS A 31 19.21 29.22 17.95
C HIS A 31 18.88 27.96 18.75
N ALA A 32 18.07 28.10 19.81
CA ALA A 32 17.63 27.00 20.65
C ALA A 32 16.12 27.06 20.88
N PRO A 33 15.30 26.98 19.81
CA PRO A 33 13.87 27.16 19.93
C PRO A 33 13.25 25.99 20.71
N ILE A 34 12.35 26.33 21.63
CA ILE A 34 11.58 25.39 22.43
C ILE A 34 10.10 25.42 22.01
N THR A 35 9.48 24.26 21.92
CA THR A 35 8.03 24.13 21.80
C THR A 35 7.49 23.10 22.79
N THR A 36 6.35 23.41 23.38
CA THR A 36 5.54 22.49 24.20
C THR A 36 4.46 21.80 23.37
N GLU A 37 4.35 22.16 22.09
CA GLU A 37 3.39 21.58 21.14
C GLU A 37 4.00 20.41 20.38
N GLY A 38 4.67 19.52 21.12
CA GLY A 38 5.17 18.25 20.61
C GLY A 38 4.15 17.13 20.82
N ARG A 39 4.07 16.21 19.85
CA ARG A 39 3.26 15.00 19.93
C ARG A 39 3.99 13.80 19.33
N VAL A 40 3.80 12.64 19.95
CA VAL A 40 4.16 11.35 19.36
C VAL A 40 3.13 11.02 18.28
N GLN A 41 3.61 10.78 17.07
CA GLN A 41 2.83 10.30 15.94
C GLN A 41 3.20 8.85 15.65
N GLY A 42 2.32 8.16 14.93
CA GLY A 42 2.57 6.83 14.42
C GLY A 42 1.67 6.54 13.24
N TYR A 43 2.03 5.54 12.45
CA TYR A 43 1.12 5.06 11.42
C TYR A 43 -0.10 4.43 12.06
N VAL A 44 -1.28 4.86 11.61
CA VAL A 44 -2.57 4.34 12.04
C VAL A 44 -3.13 3.57 10.86
N VAL A 45 -3.07 2.25 10.94
CA VAL A 45 -3.55 1.35 9.89
C VAL A 45 -4.98 0.94 10.23
N GLN A 46 -5.89 1.17 9.29
CA GLN A 46 -7.26 0.70 9.40
C GLN A 46 -7.34 -0.70 8.79
N VAL A 47 -7.60 -1.71 9.63
CA VAL A 47 -7.71 -3.08 9.14
C VAL A 47 -9.15 -3.32 8.70
N ALA A 48 -9.29 -3.62 7.41
CA ALA A 48 -10.54 -3.98 6.77
C ALA A 48 -10.46 -5.41 6.23
N PRO A 49 -11.55 -6.18 6.27
CA PRO A 49 -11.59 -7.50 5.65
C PRO A 49 -11.64 -7.34 4.11
N GLU A 50 -11.03 -8.26 3.39
CA GLU A 50 -11.11 -8.30 1.93
C GLU A 50 -12.39 -8.98 1.43
N VAL A 51 -13.03 -9.77 2.28
CA VAL A 51 -14.24 -10.54 1.96
C VAL A 51 -15.36 -10.25 2.96
N SER A 52 -16.61 -10.27 2.50
CA SER A 52 -17.77 -9.95 3.33
C SER A 52 -18.41 -11.18 3.97
N GLY A 53 -18.77 -11.10 5.24
CA GLY A 53 -19.54 -12.15 5.91
C GLY A 53 -19.77 -11.89 7.39
N LYS A 54 -20.47 -12.82 8.05
CA LYS A 54 -20.69 -12.73 9.50
C LYS A 54 -19.42 -13.08 10.26
N VAL A 55 -19.04 -12.27 11.25
CA VAL A 55 -17.91 -12.57 12.12
C VAL A 55 -18.29 -13.71 13.07
N THR A 56 -17.48 -14.77 13.09
CA THR A 56 -17.72 -15.97 13.89
C THR A 56 -16.86 -16.00 15.16
N GLN A 57 -15.67 -15.42 15.10
CA GLN A 57 -14.75 -15.37 16.22
C GLN A 57 -13.93 -14.09 16.19
N VAL A 58 -13.73 -13.49 17.37
CA VAL A 58 -12.79 -12.39 17.59
C VAL A 58 -11.76 -12.91 18.59
N GLN A 59 -10.50 -13.04 18.16
CA GLN A 59 -9.42 -13.67 18.95
C GLN A 59 -8.53 -12.64 19.67
N ILE A 60 -8.87 -11.36 19.55
CA ILE A 60 -8.11 -10.25 20.11
C ILE A 60 -8.97 -9.42 21.05
N ARG A 61 -8.29 -8.69 21.95
CA ARG A 61 -8.90 -7.73 22.87
C ARG A 61 -8.43 -6.32 22.51
N ASN A 62 -9.20 -5.32 22.91
CA ASN A 62 -8.79 -3.93 22.75
C ASN A 62 -7.50 -3.67 23.54
N ASN A 63 -6.57 -2.92 22.94
CA ASN A 63 -5.23 -2.61 23.46
C ASN A 63 -4.32 -3.85 23.67
N GLN A 64 -4.56 -4.94 22.94
CA GLN A 64 -3.70 -6.11 22.95
C GLN A 64 -2.57 -5.98 21.93
N GLN A 65 -1.36 -6.38 22.34
CA GLN A 65 -0.23 -6.54 21.42
C GLN A 65 -0.37 -7.86 20.64
N VAL A 66 -0.16 -7.79 19.33
CA VAL A 66 -0.24 -8.91 18.40
C VAL A 66 1.03 -8.94 17.53
N HIS A 67 1.38 -10.12 17.05
CA HIS A 67 2.49 -10.33 16.15
C HIS A 67 2.00 -10.49 14.72
N GLN A 68 2.91 -10.31 13.75
CA GLN A 68 2.63 -10.54 12.35
C GLN A 68 2.06 -11.95 12.13
N GLY A 69 0.93 -12.03 11.40
CA GLY A 69 0.26 -13.28 11.10
C GLY A 69 -0.71 -13.80 12.17
N ASP A 70 -0.80 -13.14 13.33
CA ASP A 70 -1.82 -13.47 14.34
C ASP A 70 -3.22 -13.24 13.77
N VAL A 71 -4.14 -14.17 14.06
CA VAL A 71 -5.54 -14.03 13.63
C VAL A 71 -6.23 -12.99 14.51
N LEU A 72 -6.71 -11.92 13.90
CA LEU A 72 -7.46 -10.88 14.60
C LEU A 72 -8.92 -11.33 14.79
N PHE A 73 -9.57 -11.66 13.69
CA PHE A 73 -10.93 -12.18 13.69
C PHE A 73 -11.18 -13.08 12.48
N THR A 74 -12.21 -13.90 12.56
CA THR A 74 -12.58 -14.87 11.52
C THR A 74 -14.02 -14.64 11.06
N ILE A 75 -14.19 -14.64 9.75
CA ILE A 75 -15.46 -14.54 9.03
C ILE A 75 -15.96 -15.96 8.74
N ASP A 76 -17.28 -16.14 8.66
CA ASP A 76 -17.90 -17.41 8.33
C ASP A 76 -17.41 -17.96 6.97
N ALA A 77 -16.59 -19.01 7.05
CA ALA A 77 -15.94 -19.62 5.90
C ALA A 77 -16.86 -20.55 5.08
N ARG A 78 -18.08 -20.87 5.55
CA ARG A 78 -18.92 -21.89 4.89
C ARG A 78 -19.23 -21.56 3.45
N LYS A 79 -19.61 -20.32 3.16
CA LYS A 79 -19.89 -19.85 1.79
C LYS A 79 -18.66 -19.99 0.89
N TYR A 80 -17.47 -19.71 1.43
CA TYR A 80 -16.20 -19.74 0.69
C TYR A 80 -15.71 -21.17 0.44
N ARG A 81 -15.93 -22.09 1.39
CA ARG A 81 -15.67 -23.52 1.17
C ARG A 81 -16.56 -24.11 0.08
N ILE A 82 -17.85 -23.76 0.08
CA ILE A 82 -18.78 -24.17 -0.99
C ILE A 82 -18.34 -23.59 -2.34
N ALA A 83 -17.88 -22.34 -2.37
CA ALA A 83 -17.37 -21.73 -3.59
C ALA A 83 -16.10 -22.42 -4.11
N LEU A 84 -15.21 -22.86 -3.21
CA LEU A 84 -14.04 -23.65 -3.56
C LEU A 84 -14.43 -25.02 -4.14
N GLU A 85 -15.32 -25.75 -3.48
CA GLU A 85 -15.85 -27.03 -3.97
C GLU A 85 -16.51 -26.86 -5.36
N GLN A 86 -17.28 -25.80 -5.56
CA GLN A 86 -17.88 -25.49 -6.86
C GLN A 86 -16.82 -25.22 -7.94
N ALA A 87 -15.73 -24.54 -7.59
CA ALA A 87 -14.62 -24.28 -8.52
C ALA A 87 -13.85 -25.57 -8.86
N GLU A 88 -13.66 -26.47 -7.90
CA GLU A 88 -13.08 -27.80 -8.10
C GLU A 88 -13.93 -28.66 -9.05
N LEU A 89 -15.25 -28.65 -8.87
CA LEU A 89 -16.18 -29.32 -9.79
C LEU A 89 -16.16 -28.71 -11.21
N SER A 90 -15.99 -27.38 -11.31
CA SER A 90 -15.80 -26.72 -12.61
C SER A 90 -14.50 -27.13 -13.29
N LEU A 91 -13.41 -27.37 -12.55
CA LEU A 91 -12.18 -27.93 -13.10
C LEU A 91 -12.39 -29.34 -13.61
N GLN A 92 -13.07 -30.19 -12.86
CA GLN A 92 -13.39 -31.55 -13.31
C GLN A 92 -14.18 -31.52 -14.63
N SER A 93 -15.22 -30.70 -14.72
CA SER A 93 -16.00 -30.56 -15.96
C SER A 93 -15.15 -30.02 -17.14
N ALA A 94 -14.19 -29.12 -16.85
CA ALA A 94 -13.27 -28.61 -17.87
C ALA A 94 -12.31 -29.69 -18.38
N LEU A 95 -11.80 -30.55 -17.51
CA LEU A 95 -10.94 -31.68 -17.88
C LEU A 95 -11.71 -32.73 -18.71
N GLU A 96 -12.96 -33.03 -18.35
CA GLU A 96 -13.84 -33.91 -19.14
C GLU A 96 -14.10 -33.34 -20.55
N LYS A 97 -14.29 -32.02 -20.64
CA LYS A 97 -14.43 -31.33 -21.93
C LYS A 97 -13.14 -31.39 -22.75
N GLU A 98 -11.97 -31.23 -22.11
CA GLU A 98 -10.67 -31.36 -22.76
C GLU A 98 -10.44 -32.79 -23.30
N ALA A 99 -10.76 -33.82 -22.51
CA ALA A 99 -10.70 -35.22 -22.95
C ALA A 99 -11.60 -35.48 -24.17
N THR A 100 -12.77 -34.82 -24.22
CA THR A 100 -13.67 -34.87 -25.38
C THR A 100 -13.04 -34.21 -26.60
N LEU A 101 -12.34 -33.08 -26.44
CA LEU A 101 -11.62 -32.41 -27.53
C LEU A 101 -10.47 -33.27 -28.07
N TYR A 102 -9.74 -33.97 -27.21
CA TYR A 102 -8.74 -34.95 -27.65
C TYR A 102 -9.37 -36.07 -28.49
N SER A 103 -10.51 -36.60 -28.06
CA SER A 103 -11.24 -37.62 -28.84
C SER A 103 -11.71 -37.08 -30.19
N GLN A 104 -12.15 -35.82 -30.25
CA GLN A 104 -12.53 -35.16 -31.50
C GLN A 104 -11.32 -34.89 -32.41
N ARG A 105 -10.16 -34.55 -31.84
CA ARG A 105 -8.90 -34.38 -32.58
C ARG A 105 -8.51 -35.67 -33.28
N GLU A 106 -8.55 -36.80 -32.57
CA GLU A 106 -8.24 -38.11 -33.16
C GLU A 106 -9.23 -38.48 -34.30
N ALA A 107 -10.52 -38.20 -34.12
CA ALA A 107 -11.51 -38.39 -35.19
C ALA A 107 -11.24 -37.48 -36.40
N ALA A 108 -10.86 -36.22 -36.18
CA ALA A 108 -10.51 -35.27 -37.23
C ALA A 108 -9.26 -35.72 -38.00
N LEU A 109 -8.24 -36.26 -37.31
CA LEU A 109 -7.04 -36.82 -37.95
C LEU A 109 -7.38 -38.02 -38.83
N ALA A 110 -8.25 -38.92 -38.37
CA ALA A 110 -8.73 -40.04 -39.19
C ALA A 110 -9.50 -39.56 -40.45
N ASN A 111 -10.33 -38.52 -40.31
CA ASN A 111 -11.02 -37.91 -41.44
C ASN A 111 -10.07 -37.24 -42.43
N ILE A 112 -9.03 -36.54 -41.94
CA ILE A 112 -7.98 -35.97 -42.78
C ILE A 112 -7.25 -37.07 -43.53
N ALA A 113 -6.87 -38.17 -42.87
CA ALA A 113 -6.21 -39.29 -43.54
C ALA A 113 -7.07 -39.89 -44.67
N ARG A 114 -8.38 -40.03 -44.43
CA ARG A 114 -9.34 -40.47 -45.45
C ARG A 114 -9.42 -39.48 -46.61
N THR A 115 -9.57 -38.18 -46.34
CA THR A 115 -9.70 -37.14 -47.37
C THR A 115 -8.38 -36.88 -48.12
N GLN A 116 -7.24 -37.13 -47.46
CA GLN A 116 -5.92 -37.12 -48.09
C GLN A 116 -5.83 -38.23 -49.14
N ALA A 117 -6.23 -39.46 -48.79
CA ALA A 117 -6.22 -40.57 -49.74
C ALA A 117 -7.14 -40.33 -50.96
N THR A 118 -8.29 -39.68 -50.77
CA THR A 118 -9.19 -39.32 -51.89
C THR A 118 -8.60 -38.22 -52.76
N TYR A 119 -7.97 -37.19 -52.16
CA TYR A 119 -7.21 -36.17 -52.89
C TYR A 119 -6.05 -36.78 -53.67
N ASP A 120 -5.22 -37.62 -53.05
CA ASP A 120 -4.06 -38.25 -53.70
C ASP A 120 -4.47 -39.12 -54.89
N ASN A 121 -5.62 -39.78 -54.83
CA ASN A 121 -6.18 -40.52 -55.96
C ASN A 121 -6.63 -39.58 -57.09
N ALA A 122 -7.44 -38.56 -56.78
CA ALA A 122 -7.92 -37.58 -57.75
C ALA A 122 -6.76 -36.79 -58.40
N HIS A 123 -5.73 -36.46 -57.62
CA HIS A 123 -4.55 -35.74 -58.06
C HIS A 123 -3.71 -36.57 -59.02
N ARG A 124 -3.44 -37.84 -58.68
CA ARG A 124 -2.73 -38.77 -59.58
C ARG A 124 -3.49 -38.99 -60.88
N GLU A 125 -4.81 -39.09 -60.81
CA GLU A 125 -5.64 -39.23 -62.01
C GLU A 125 -5.58 -37.99 -62.90
N TYR A 126 -5.71 -36.79 -62.31
CA TYR A 126 -5.53 -35.53 -63.02
C TYR A 126 -4.16 -35.43 -63.71
N LEU A 127 -3.07 -35.74 -62.99
CA LEU A 127 -1.71 -35.72 -63.56
C LEU A 127 -1.53 -36.74 -64.69
N ARG A 128 -2.14 -37.92 -64.55
CA ARG A 128 -2.12 -38.97 -65.59
C ARG A 128 -2.83 -38.49 -66.85
N LEU A 129 -4.04 -37.94 -66.70
CA LEU A 129 -4.83 -37.43 -67.82
C LEU A 129 -4.20 -36.19 -68.45
N GLN A 130 -3.55 -35.33 -67.67
CA GLN A 130 -2.79 -34.18 -68.19
C GLN A 130 -1.66 -34.64 -69.13
N LYS A 131 -0.88 -35.66 -68.73
CA LYS A 131 0.17 -36.25 -69.57
C LYS A 131 -0.36 -36.93 -70.83
N LEU A 132 -1.53 -37.56 -70.77
CA LEU A 132 -2.18 -38.17 -71.93
C LEU A 132 -2.81 -37.11 -72.87
N SER A 133 -3.25 -35.98 -72.32
CA SER A 133 -3.79 -34.86 -73.09
C SER A 133 -2.72 -34.17 -73.95
N THR A 134 -1.50 -34.03 -73.43
CA THR A 134 -0.37 -33.49 -74.22
C THR A 134 0.00 -34.39 -75.40
N GLN A 135 -0.27 -35.70 -75.29
CA GLN A 135 -0.12 -36.67 -76.36
C GLN A 135 -1.35 -36.75 -77.30
N GLN A 136 -2.37 -35.91 -77.09
CA GLN A 136 -3.64 -35.86 -77.84
C GLN A 136 -4.47 -37.16 -77.82
N VAL A 137 -4.29 -38.02 -76.80
CA VAL A 137 -4.98 -39.33 -76.73
C VAL A 137 -6.31 -39.31 -75.95
N ILE A 138 -6.72 -38.16 -75.39
CA ILE A 138 -7.97 -38.00 -74.62
C ILE A 138 -8.72 -36.71 -74.98
N SER A 139 -10.01 -36.62 -74.63
CA SER A 139 -10.82 -35.42 -74.84
C SER A 139 -10.49 -34.30 -73.84
N ARG A 140 -10.65 -33.04 -74.25
CA ARG A 140 -10.50 -31.87 -73.35
C ARG A 140 -11.47 -31.92 -72.17
N SER A 141 -12.72 -32.30 -72.42
CA SER A 141 -13.74 -32.45 -71.37
C SER A 141 -13.35 -33.46 -70.30
N ALA A 142 -12.67 -34.57 -70.67
CA ALA A 142 -12.20 -35.54 -69.68
C ALA A 142 -11.13 -34.95 -68.74
N LEU A 143 -10.20 -34.14 -69.29
CA LEU A 143 -9.21 -33.43 -68.48
C LEU A 143 -9.86 -32.39 -67.57
N ASP A 144 -10.81 -31.60 -68.09
CA ASP A 144 -11.51 -30.56 -67.33
C ASP A 144 -12.30 -31.17 -66.17
N ASN A 145 -12.96 -32.32 -66.38
CA ASN A 145 -13.65 -33.06 -65.32
C ASN A 145 -12.69 -33.56 -64.24
N ALA A 146 -11.53 -34.10 -64.62
CA ALA A 146 -10.52 -34.56 -63.69
C ALA A 146 -9.90 -33.40 -62.88
N PHE A 147 -9.70 -32.25 -63.53
CA PHE A 147 -9.23 -31.03 -62.87
C PHE A 147 -10.26 -30.51 -61.85
N ALA A 148 -11.54 -30.45 -62.21
CA ALA A 148 -12.62 -30.08 -61.30
C ALA A 148 -12.71 -31.03 -60.10
N GLN A 149 -12.62 -32.35 -60.33
CA GLN A 149 -12.66 -33.34 -59.27
C GLN A 149 -11.47 -33.22 -58.31
N ASN A 150 -10.26 -32.98 -58.83
CA ASN A 150 -9.07 -32.72 -58.02
C ASN A 150 -9.23 -31.44 -57.19
N GLN A 151 -9.79 -30.36 -57.76
CA GLN A 151 -10.06 -29.13 -57.00
C GLN A 151 -11.04 -29.35 -55.85
N VAL A 152 -12.13 -30.10 -56.08
CA VAL A 152 -13.10 -30.43 -55.02
C VAL A 152 -12.44 -31.25 -53.92
N ALA A 153 -11.66 -32.28 -54.27
CA ALA A 153 -10.95 -33.10 -53.28
C ALA A 153 -9.94 -32.29 -52.47
N HIS A 154 -9.19 -31.38 -53.12
CA HIS A 154 -8.26 -30.47 -52.46
C HIS A 154 -8.98 -29.50 -51.50
N ALA A 155 -10.11 -28.93 -51.93
CA ALA A 155 -10.91 -28.03 -51.10
C ALA A 155 -11.45 -28.75 -49.85
N ASN A 156 -11.90 -30.01 -50.01
CA ASN A 156 -12.35 -30.83 -48.89
C ASN A 156 -11.22 -31.13 -47.90
N LEU A 157 -10.03 -31.50 -48.39
CA LEU A 157 -8.86 -31.72 -47.54
C LEU A 157 -8.51 -30.46 -46.74
N LYS A 158 -8.50 -29.31 -47.40
CA LYS A 158 -8.20 -28.02 -46.75
C LYS A 158 -9.25 -27.65 -45.70
N ALA A 159 -10.52 -27.96 -45.94
CA ALA A 159 -11.61 -27.73 -44.98
C ALA A 159 -11.42 -28.57 -43.70
N GLU A 160 -11.10 -29.86 -43.84
CA GLU A 160 -10.84 -30.75 -42.70
C GLU A 160 -9.58 -30.34 -41.93
N GLN A 161 -8.52 -29.95 -42.63
CA GLN A 161 -7.30 -29.40 -41.99
C GLN A 161 -7.60 -28.14 -41.18
N GLN A 162 -8.51 -27.28 -41.66
CA GLN A 162 -8.90 -26.08 -40.92
C GLN A 162 -9.76 -26.42 -39.70
N SER A 163 -10.63 -27.44 -39.80
CA SER A 163 -11.39 -27.97 -38.68
C SER A 163 -10.47 -28.45 -37.55
N LEU A 164 -9.41 -29.21 -37.89
CA LEU A 164 -8.40 -29.65 -36.92
C LEU A 164 -7.73 -28.48 -36.20
N LYS A 165 -7.35 -27.41 -36.93
CA LYS A 165 -6.73 -26.23 -36.30
C LYS A 165 -7.64 -25.54 -35.29
N VAL A 166 -8.95 -25.56 -35.49
CA VAL A 166 -9.91 -25.02 -34.51
C VAL A 166 -9.92 -25.86 -33.23
N ILE A 167 -9.85 -27.18 -33.36
CA ILE A 167 -9.78 -28.10 -32.21
C ILE A 167 -8.45 -27.90 -31.46
N GLU A 168 -7.33 -27.83 -32.18
CA GLU A 168 -6.00 -27.60 -31.59
C GLU A 168 -5.92 -26.23 -30.89
N ALA A 169 -6.52 -25.20 -31.46
CA ALA A 169 -6.62 -23.89 -30.81
C ALA A 169 -7.43 -23.92 -29.50
N GLN A 170 -8.43 -24.81 -29.39
CA GLN A 170 -9.19 -25.00 -28.15
C GLN A 170 -8.42 -25.80 -27.09
N LEU A 171 -7.63 -26.79 -27.52
CA LEU A 171 -6.76 -27.61 -26.67
C LEU A 171 -5.57 -26.83 -26.10
N GLY A 172 -5.06 -25.83 -26.82
CA GLY A 172 -3.93 -25.02 -26.35
C GLY A 172 -2.56 -25.71 -26.55
N GLU A 173 -1.58 -25.34 -25.73
CA GLU A 173 -0.18 -25.74 -25.92
C GLU A 173 0.15 -27.15 -25.38
N GLY A 174 -0.72 -27.72 -24.53
CA GLY A 174 -0.50 -29.04 -23.92
C GLY A 174 -1.71 -29.58 -23.16
N GLU A 175 -1.58 -30.82 -22.69
CA GLU A 175 -2.60 -31.49 -21.87
C GLU A 175 -2.78 -30.76 -20.53
N GLY A 176 -4.03 -30.52 -20.12
CA GLY A 176 -4.37 -29.70 -18.96
C GLY A 176 -4.18 -28.19 -19.17
N GLN A 177 -3.89 -27.73 -20.39
CA GLN A 177 -3.69 -26.31 -20.69
C GLN A 177 -4.73 -25.73 -21.63
N SER A 178 -5.80 -26.47 -21.94
CA SER A 178 -6.93 -25.92 -22.66
C SER A 178 -7.47 -24.68 -21.96
N THR A 179 -8.03 -23.77 -22.76
CA THR A 179 -8.53 -22.49 -22.24
C THR A 179 -9.56 -22.69 -21.13
N ALA A 180 -10.39 -23.74 -21.24
CA ALA A 180 -11.38 -24.08 -20.22
C ALA A 180 -10.74 -24.51 -18.89
N VAL A 181 -9.71 -25.36 -18.94
CA VAL A 181 -8.99 -25.85 -17.75
C VAL A 181 -8.26 -24.70 -17.06
N ARG A 182 -7.60 -23.83 -17.82
CA ARG A 182 -6.93 -22.64 -17.28
C ARG A 182 -7.90 -21.69 -16.56
N VAL A 183 -9.07 -21.44 -17.15
CA VAL A 183 -10.12 -20.62 -16.50
C VAL A 183 -10.60 -21.27 -15.20
N ALA A 184 -10.78 -22.59 -15.19
CA ALA A 184 -11.19 -23.30 -13.98
C ALA A 184 -10.13 -23.28 -12.88
N HIS A 185 -8.84 -23.44 -13.23
CA HIS A 185 -7.73 -23.27 -12.28
C HIS A 185 -7.72 -21.87 -11.64
N ASN A 186 -7.89 -20.81 -12.43
CA ASN A 186 -8.01 -19.45 -11.89
C ASN A 186 -9.22 -19.32 -10.95
N GLY A 187 -10.31 -20.02 -11.24
CA GLY A 187 -11.48 -20.08 -10.37
C GLY A 187 -11.17 -20.70 -9.01
N ILE A 188 -10.39 -21.79 -8.98
CA ILE A 188 -9.93 -22.42 -7.73
C ILE A 188 -9.02 -21.47 -6.96
N GLU A 189 -8.02 -20.88 -7.60
CA GLU A 189 -7.08 -19.96 -6.95
C GLU A 189 -7.81 -18.76 -6.32
N LYS A 190 -8.77 -18.18 -7.04
CA LYS A 190 -9.64 -17.13 -6.53
C LYS A 190 -10.43 -17.59 -5.30
N ALA A 191 -11.07 -18.76 -5.37
CA ALA A 191 -11.88 -19.28 -4.26
C ALA A 191 -11.02 -19.62 -3.03
N GLN A 192 -9.79 -20.11 -3.24
CA GLN A 192 -8.82 -20.35 -2.17
C GLN A 192 -8.36 -19.05 -1.51
N LEU A 193 -8.08 -18.01 -2.30
CA LEU A 193 -7.73 -16.69 -1.78
C LEU A 193 -8.88 -16.10 -0.97
N ASP A 194 -10.10 -16.13 -1.51
CA ASP A 194 -11.29 -15.65 -0.81
C ASP A 194 -11.53 -16.43 0.49
N LEU A 195 -11.28 -17.75 0.51
CA LEU A 195 -11.34 -18.59 1.70
C LEU A 195 -10.24 -18.24 2.71
N ALA A 196 -9.00 -17.99 2.27
CA ALA A 196 -7.91 -17.57 3.14
C ALA A 196 -8.20 -16.21 3.79
N ASN A 197 -8.75 -15.28 3.00
CA ASN A 197 -9.16 -13.94 3.42
C ASN A 197 -10.32 -13.91 4.42
N THR A 198 -10.98 -15.04 4.68
CA THR A 198 -11.93 -15.16 5.80
C THR A 198 -11.25 -15.01 7.15
N ARG A 199 -9.94 -15.27 7.23
CA ARG A 199 -9.12 -15.06 8.43
C ARG A 199 -8.36 -13.75 8.26
N VAL A 200 -8.79 -12.72 8.97
CA VAL A 200 -8.12 -11.42 8.93
C VAL A 200 -6.93 -11.47 9.88
N LEU A 201 -5.73 -11.32 9.34
CA LEU A 201 -4.47 -11.44 10.05
C LEU A 201 -3.86 -10.07 10.36
N ALA A 202 -2.99 -10.02 11.36
CA ALA A 202 -2.16 -8.85 11.63
C ALA A 202 -1.08 -8.67 10.54
N PRO A 203 -0.97 -7.48 9.90
CA PRO A 203 -0.03 -7.26 8.81
C PRO A 203 1.44 -7.18 9.28
N SER A 204 1.66 -6.76 10.53
CA SER A 204 2.97 -6.67 11.18
C SER A 204 2.80 -6.78 12.70
N ASP A 205 3.89 -6.66 13.47
CA ASP A 205 3.83 -6.57 14.92
C ASP A 205 3.25 -5.21 15.35
N GLY A 206 2.31 -5.20 16.28
CA GLY A 206 1.58 -3.97 16.63
C GLY A 206 0.58 -4.13 17.75
N VAL A 207 -0.19 -3.07 17.98
CA VAL A 207 -1.25 -3.01 18.99
C VAL A 207 -2.57 -2.74 18.30
N VAL A 208 -3.58 -3.55 18.62
CA VAL A 208 -4.96 -3.35 18.16
C VAL A 208 -5.65 -2.37 19.09
N THR A 209 -6.22 -1.30 18.54
CA THR A 209 -6.97 -0.27 19.27
C THR A 209 -8.33 -0.03 18.62
N ASN A 210 -9.25 0.57 19.39
CA ASN A 210 -10.61 0.89 18.95
C ASN A 210 -11.33 -0.33 18.33
N LEU A 211 -11.27 -1.48 19.02
CA LEU A 211 -12.00 -2.67 18.62
C LEU A 211 -13.50 -2.48 18.84
N GLN A 212 -14.25 -2.30 17.76
CA GLN A 212 -15.72 -2.19 17.78
C GLN A 212 -16.41 -3.44 17.21
N LEU A 213 -15.63 -4.51 17.03
CA LEU A 213 -16.08 -5.75 16.43
C LEU A 213 -16.57 -6.73 17.51
N GLU A 214 -17.76 -7.30 17.30
CA GLU A 214 -18.33 -8.32 18.16
C GLU A 214 -18.72 -9.57 17.36
N VAL A 215 -18.70 -10.73 18.01
CA VAL A 215 -19.13 -11.98 17.37
C VAL A 215 -20.57 -11.84 16.91
N GLY A 216 -20.78 -12.11 15.63
CA GLY A 216 -22.07 -12.06 14.98
C GLY A 216 -22.37 -10.77 14.23
N SER A 217 -21.51 -9.75 14.30
CA SER A 217 -21.62 -8.58 13.43
C SER A 217 -21.36 -8.94 11.96
N MET A 218 -21.89 -8.14 11.04
CA MET A 218 -21.60 -8.26 9.62
C MET A 218 -20.32 -7.49 9.30
N ALA A 219 -19.34 -8.17 8.73
CA ALA A 219 -18.12 -7.59 8.17
C ALA A 219 -18.34 -7.36 6.67
N ASN A 220 -18.13 -6.13 6.20
CA ASN A 220 -18.19 -5.78 4.78
C ASN A 220 -16.78 -5.60 4.23
N ALA A 221 -16.54 -6.11 3.03
CA ALA A 221 -15.27 -5.95 2.33
C ALA A 221 -14.88 -4.47 2.21
N ASN A 222 -13.59 -4.18 2.43
CA ASN A 222 -13.00 -2.84 2.40
C ASN A 222 -13.57 -1.84 3.42
N GLN A 223 -14.34 -2.29 4.41
CA GLN A 223 -14.81 -1.46 5.50
C GLN A 223 -13.95 -1.70 6.76
N PRO A 224 -13.23 -0.69 7.26
CA PRO A 224 -12.43 -0.81 8.48
C PRO A 224 -13.26 -1.28 9.68
N MET A 225 -12.75 -2.27 10.42
CA MET A 225 -13.41 -2.80 11.61
C MET A 225 -12.62 -2.58 12.90
N LEU A 226 -11.32 -2.37 12.78
CA LEU A 226 -10.44 -2.08 13.90
C LEU A 226 -9.28 -1.18 13.45
N THR A 227 -8.66 -0.53 14.44
CA THR A 227 -7.46 0.26 14.24
C THR A 227 -6.25 -0.55 14.69
N PHE A 228 -5.18 -0.52 13.91
CA PHE A 228 -3.93 -1.21 14.18
C PHE A 228 -2.78 -0.21 14.15
N ILE A 229 -1.95 -0.23 15.19
CA ILE A 229 -0.79 0.65 15.33
C ILE A 229 0.46 -0.24 15.29
N PRO A 230 1.27 -0.21 14.22
CA PRO A 230 2.51 -0.96 14.14
C PRO A 230 3.50 -0.57 15.24
N THR A 231 4.18 -1.56 15.81
CA THR A 231 5.26 -1.32 16.79
C THR A 231 6.53 -0.93 16.03
N GLY A 232 7.22 0.12 16.48
CA GLY A 232 8.49 0.56 15.88
C GLY A 232 8.38 1.66 14.82
N SER A 233 7.17 2.13 14.51
CA SER A 233 6.96 3.23 13.56
C SER A 233 6.47 4.52 14.24
N LEU A 234 6.91 4.77 15.46
CA LEU A 234 6.57 6.00 16.20
C LEU A 234 7.62 7.07 15.91
N TRP A 235 7.18 8.29 15.64
CA TRP A 235 8.05 9.46 15.49
C TRP A 235 7.49 10.63 16.29
N VAL A 236 8.27 11.68 16.48
CA VAL A 236 7.83 12.87 17.23
C VAL A 236 7.68 14.04 16.28
N THR A 237 6.60 14.79 16.43
CA THR A 237 6.36 16.02 15.67
C THR A 237 6.23 17.19 16.61
N GLY A 238 6.85 18.31 16.28
CA GLY A 238 6.75 19.56 17.04
C GLY A 238 6.30 20.71 16.16
N ASP A 239 5.32 21.48 16.63
CA ASP A 239 4.89 22.70 15.96
C ASP A 239 5.67 23.89 16.54
N PHE A 240 6.54 24.49 15.71
CA PHE A 240 7.39 25.63 16.09
C PHE A 240 6.93 26.90 15.39
N ARG A 241 7.24 28.07 15.95
CA ARG A 241 7.01 29.36 15.27
C ARG A 241 7.92 29.45 14.04
N GLU A 242 7.39 29.89 12.90
CA GLU A 242 8.13 29.98 11.63
C GLU A 242 9.46 30.73 11.77
N LYS A 243 9.45 31.89 12.44
CA LYS A 243 10.65 32.69 12.71
C LYS A 243 11.76 31.93 13.46
N SER A 244 11.36 31.00 14.31
CA SER A 244 12.24 30.27 15.23
C SER A 244 12.90 29.08 14.54
N VAL A 245 12.30 28.57 13.47
CA VAL A 245 12.84 27.45 12.66
C VAL A 245 13.39 27.89 11.31
N ALA A 246 13.43 29.20 11.02
CA ALA A 246 13.89 29.74 9.74
C ALA A 246 15.31 29.25 9.37
N ASN A 247 16.21 29.21 10.36
CA ASN A 247 17.61 28.80 10.21
C ASN A 247 17.88 27.36 10.67
N VAL A 248 16.83 26.57 10.93
CA VAL A 248 16.96 25.16 11.31
C VAL A 248 17.10 24.31 10.05
N ASP A 249 18.22 23.59 9.96
CA ASP A 249 18.53 22.63 8.90
C ASP A 249 18.94 21.26 9.49
N ALA A 250 19.38 20.33 8.65
CA ALA A 250 19.76 18.98 9.06
C ALA A 250 20.94 18.91 10.06
N SER A 251 21.66 20.01 10.32
CA SER A 251 22.71 20.08 11.35
C SER A 251 22.17 20.27 12.77
N TYR A 252 20.86 20.47 12.92
CA TYR A 252 20.21 20.61 14.22
C TYR A 252 19.85 19.24 14.80
N HIS A 253 20.08 19.10 16.10
CA HIS A 253 19.58 17.99 16.90
C HIS A 253 18.40 18.46 17.76
N ALA A 254 17.60 17.51 18.19
CA ALA A 254 16.47 17.75 19.06
C ALA A 254 16.65 17.01 20.38
N MET A 255 16.31 17.67 21.47
CA MET A 255 16.06 17.02 22.75
C MET A 255 14.56 16.97 22.96
N VAL A 256 14.05 15.82 23.36
CA VAL A 256 12.64 15.59 23.60
C VAL A 256 12.44 15.10 25.03
N ALA A 257 11.56 15.78 25.76
CA ALA A 257 11.07 15.34 27.06
C ALA A 257 9.59 14.99 26.92
N PHE A 258 9.23 13.76 27.31
CA PHE A 258 7.84 13.31 27.27
C PHE A 258 7.17 13.55 28.62
N ASP A 259 5.91 13.99 28.60
CA ASP A 259 5.13 14.18 29.83
C ASP A 259 4.93 12.85 30.58
N ALA A 260 4.92 11.73 29.86
CA ALA A 260 4.84 10.38 30.42
C ALA A 260 6.11 9.95 31.20
N TYR A 261 7.26 10.60 30.94
CA TYR A 261 8.55 10.29 31.57
C TYR A 261 9.22 11.59 32.07
N PRO A 262 8.68 12.20 33.14
CA PRO A 262 9.23 13.44 33.67
C PRO A 262 10.68 13.25 34.16
N GLY A 263 11.52 14.25 33.90
CA GLY A 263 12.94 14.27 34.25
C GLY A 263 13.86 13.54 33.26
N GLN A 264 13.32 12.81 32.28
CA GLN A 264 14.11 12.12 31.26
C GLN A 264 14.11 12.90 29.94
N VAL A 265 15.29 13.00 29.33
CA VAL A 265 15.50 13.69 28.06
C VAL A 265 16.05 12.69 27.07
N TYR A 266 15.44 12.66 25.89
CA TYR A 266 15.78 11.76 24.80
C TYR A 266 16.36 12.56 23.64
N ASP A 267 17.46 12.07 23.06
CA ASP A 267 18.07 12.66 21.88
C ASP A 267 17.35 12.18 20.61
N PHE A 268 17.06 13.12 19.73
CA PHE A 268 16.41 12.94 18.45
C PHE A 268 17.17 13.69 17.36
N SER A 269 17.12 13.15 16.15
CA SER A 269 17.63 13.83 14.97
C SER A 269 16.47 14.50 14.21
N LEU A 270 16.80 15.60 13.55
CA LEU A 270 15.87 16.24 12.62
C LEU A 270 15.71 15.35 11.39
N SER A 271 14.52 14.78 11.20
CA SER A 271 14.23 13.95 10.02
C SER A 271 13.81 14.83 8.84
N SER A 272 12.80 15.66 9.05
CA SER A 272 12.30 16.56 8.02
C SER A 272 11.60 17.77 8.63
N ARG A 273 11.53 18.85 7.84
CA ARG A 273 10.69 20.01 8.11
C ARG A 273 9.62 20.07 7.04
N ASP A 274 8.37 20.19 7.45
CA ASP A 274 7.27 20.31 6.49
C ASP A 274 7.40 21.66 5.75
N TYR A 275 7.47 21.61 4.42
CA TYR A 275 7.56 22.81 3.57
C TYR A 275 6.19 23.46 3.28
N GLY A 276 5.10 22.90 3.82
CA GLY A 276 3.75 23.40 3.59
C GLY A 276 2.85 23.17 4.79
N VAL A 277 1.97 24.13 5.06
CA VAL A 277 0.90 24.04 6.05
C VAL A 277 -0.44 24.08 5.32
N ALA A 278 -1.41 23.26 5.74
CA ALA A 278 -2.72 23.16 5.08
C ALA A 278 -3.46 24.51 4.97
N ALA A 279 -3.12 25.49 5.83
CA ALA A 279 -3.64 26.85 5.78
C ALA A 279 -3.33 27.61 4.46
N ALA A 280 -2.34 27.16 3.67
CA ALA A 280 -1.97 27.77 2.39
C ALA A 280 -2.54 27.01 1.17
N GLN A 281 -3.28 25.93 1.37
CA GLN A 281 -3.74 25.06 0.30
C GLN A 281 -5.15 25.47 -0.14
N GLN A 282 -5.25 26.17 -1.27
CA GLN A 282 -6.53 26.41 -1.92
C GLN A 282 -6.91 25.15 -2.73
N THR A 283 -8.05 24.55 -2.38
CA THR A 283 -8.61 23.44 -3.15
C THR A 283 -8.96 23.95 -4.56
N PRO A 284 -8.45 23.37 -5.65
CA PRO A 284 -8.79 23.81 -7.00
C PRO A 284 -10.29 23.62 -7.24
N ASN A 285 -11.06 24.70 -7.21
CA ASN A 285 -12.53 24.68 -7.29
C ASN A 285 -13.09 25.51 -8.46
N GLY A 286 -12.21 26.04 -9.34
CA GLY A 286 -12.61 26.80 -10.52
C GLY A 286 -13.16 28.21 -10.25
N SER A 287 -13.16 28.68 -9.00
CA SER A 287 -13.49 30.09 -8.69
C SER A 287 -12.24 30.97 -8.69
N LEU A 288 -12.40 32.26 -9.04
CA LEU A 288 -11.32 33.24 -8.93
C LEU A 288 -10.86 33.37 -7.47
N THR A 289 -9.55 33.47 -7.27
CA THR A 289 -8.90 33.63 -5.98
C THR A 289 -9.42 34.88 -5.28
N SER A 290 -10.08 34.74 -4.13
CA SER A 290 -10.43 35.88 -3.28
C SER A 290 -9.23 36.29 -2.44
N VAL A 291 -8.86 37.58 -2.46
CA VAL A 291 -7.87 38.14 -1.54
C VAL A 291 -8.46 38.16 -0.13
N GLU A 292 -7.87 37.40 0.80
CA GLU A 292 -8.26 37.42 2.21
C GLU A 292 -7.75 38.73 2.85
N ILE A 293 -8.63 39.73 2.98
CA ILE A 293 -8.31 41.00 3.66
C ILE A 293 -8.40 40.76 5.18
N ASN A 294 -7.28 40.40 5.79
CA ASN A 294 -7.18 40.26 7.24
C ASN A 294 -6.92 41.63 7.90
N ASN A 295 -7.90 42.14 8.65
CA ASN A 295 -7.81 43.43 9.37
C ASN A 295 -7.16 43.34 10.76
N ARG A 296 -6.45 42.25 11.09
CA ARG A 296 -5.69 42.14 12.35
C ARG A 296 -4.36 42.89 12.24
N TRP A 297 -4.19 43.91 13.07
CA TRP A 297 -2.94 44.70 13.18
C TRP A 297 -1.77 43.90 13.80
N VAL A 298 -2.06 42.81 14.53
CA VAL A 298 -1.09 41.80 14.95
C VAL A 298 -1.41 40.49 14.22
N ARG A 299 -0.46 39.99 13.44
CA ARG A 299 -0.57 38.69 12.77
C ARG A 299 -0.29 37.58 13.77
N ASP A 300 -1.13 36.56 13.77
CA ASP A 300 -0.83 35.33 14.51
C ASP A 300 0.45 34.71 13.96
N ALA A 301 1.31 34.21 14.85
CA ALA A 301 2.54 33.56 14.43
C ALA A 301 2.18 32.28 13.67
N GLN A 302 2.59 32.19 12.40
CA GLN A 302 2.50 30.94 11.65
C GLN A 302 3.43 29.92 12.29
N ARG A 303 2.97 28.67 12.32
CA ARG A 303 3.72 27.55 12.88
C ARG A 303 4.07 26.57 11.77
N THR A 304 5.28 26.05 11.82
CA THR A 304 5.79 25.03 10.91
C THR A 304 6.03 23.77 11.71
N ARG A 305 5.59 22.63 11.15
CA ARG A 305 5.79 21.33 11.76
C ARG A 305 7.19 20.82 11.44
N VAL A 306 7.83 20.30 12.47
CA VAL A 306 9.12 19.64 12.40
C VAL A 306 8.95 18.18 12.80
N ASN A 307 9.44 17.26 11.98
CA ASN A 307 9.40 15.82 12.23
C ASN A 307 10.77 15.36 12.72
N LEU A 308 10.75 14.60 13.82
CA LEU A 308 11.92 14.11 14.52
C LEU A 308 11.92 12.59 14.52
N ALA A 309 13.05 12.01 14.17
CA ALA A 309 13.29 10.58 14.26
C ALA A 309 14.31 10.28 15.36
N SER A 310 14.24 9.08 15.93
CA SER A 310 15.25 8.59 16.85
C SER A 310 15.63 7.17 16.44
N ASP A 311 16.93 6.89 16.43
CA ASP A 311 17.46 5.55 16.22
C ASP A 311 17.36 4.69 17.50
N ALA A 312 17.13 5.33 18.65
CA ALA A 312 16.95 4.66 19.92
C ALA A 312 15.51 4.13 20.08
N ALA A 313 15.39 2.95 20.71
CA ALA A 313 14.08 2.38 21.01
C ALA A 313 13.27 3.32 21.91
N MET A 314 12.09 3.70 21.45
CA MET A 314 11.15 4.54 22.20
C MET A 314 10.70 3.83 23.49
N PRO A 315 10.47 4.58 24.59
CA PRO A 315 9.90 4.03 25.80
C PRO A 315 8.54 3.36 25.57
N LYS A 316 8.33 2.18 26.17
CA LYS A 316 7.16 1.32 25.93
C LYS A 316 5.80 1.93 26.30
N ALA A 317 5.77 2.92 27.20
CA ALA A 317 4.51 3.55 27.64
C ALA A 317 4.04 4.70 26.73
N LEU A 318 4.79 5.04 25.68
CA LEU A 318 4.36 6.06 24.73
C LEU A 318 3.29 5.51 23.79
N PHE A 319 2.25 6.31 23.56
CA PHE A 319 1.16 6.03 22.63
C PHE A 319 1.01 7.18 21.63
N VAL A 320 0.40 6.91 20.48
CA VAL A 320 0.10 7.94 19.47
C VAL A 320 -0.77 9.02 20.10
N GLY A 321 -0.29 10.27 20.09
CA GLY A 321 -0.90 11.41 20.76
C GLY A 321 -0.25 11.81 22.09
N SER A 322 0.73 11.05 22.59
CA SER A 322 1.50 11.45 23.79
C SER A 322 2.14 12.80 23.59
N ARG A 323 2.06 13.67 24.60
CA ARG A 323 2.60 15.03 24.55
C ARG A 323 4.10 15.03 24.81
N ALA A 324 4.79 15.96 24.16
CA ALA A 324 6.22 16.13 24.30
C ALA A 324 6.61 17.61 24.26
N THR A 325 7.63 17.95 25.03
CA THR A 325 8.35 19.22 24.92
C THR A 325 9.63 18.99 24.14
N ILE A 326 9.90 19.84 23.16
CA ILE A 326 10.99 19.67 22.21
C ILE A 326 11.84 20.95 22.23
N VAL A 327 13.16 20.77 22.31
CA VAL A 327 14.15 21.84 22.12
C VAL A 327 15.06 21.46 20.98
N LEU A 328 15.20 22.34 19.99
CA LEU A 328 16.18 22.17 18.91
C LEU A 328 17.47 22.90 19.28
N TYR A 329 18.63 22.42 18.81
CA TYR A 329 19.90 23.11 18.98
C TYR A 329 20.90 22.74 17.87
N PRO A 330 21.81 23.66 17.49
CA PRO A 330 22.83 23.38 16.49
C PRO A 330 23.91 22.44 17.04
N GLN A 331 24.30 21.43 16.27
CA GLN A 331 25.29 20.42 16.69
C GLN A 331 26.66 21.04 17.03
N GLU A 332 27.07 22.07 16.30
CA GLU A 332 28.42 22.63 16.38
C GLU A 332 28.67 23.47 17.65
N SER A 333 27.62 23.94 18.33
CA SER A 333 27.76 24.83 19.48
C SER A 333 27.56 24.11 20.80
N THR A 334 28.67 23.93 21.53
CA THR A 334 28.66 23.37 22.89
C THR A 334 27.88 24.26 23.86
N PHE A 335 27.88 25.58 23.66
CA PHE A 335 27.11 26.52 24.47
C PHE A 335 25.61 26.32 24.32
N TRP A 336 25.10 26.23 23.08
CA TRP A 336 23.67 26.04 22.82
C TRP A 336 23.19 24.66 23.26
N ARG A 337 24.02 23.62 23.12
CA ARG A 337 23.73 22.29 23.67
C ARG A 337 23.56 22.32 25.20
N TRP A 338 24.46 22.98 25.91
CA TRP A 338 24.37 23.11 27.37
C TRP A 338 23.13 23.90 27.79
N MET A 339 22.83 25.01 27.10
CA MET A 339 21.62 25.80 27.33
C MET A 339 20.34 25.01 27.05
N ALA A 340 20.26 24.31 25.92
CA ALA A 340 19.12 23.47 25.55
C ALA A 340 18.87 22.37 26.59
N THR A 341 19.93 21.73 27.08
CA THR A 341 19.87 20.73 28.16
C THR A 341 19.29 21.33 29.45
N TRP A 342 19.74 22.53 29.82
CA TRP A 342 19.21 23.23 31.00
C TRP A 342 17.75 23.62 30.83
N GLN A 343 17.39 24.18 29.67
CA GLN A 343 16.03 24.59 29.35
C GLN A 343 15.06 23.41 29.38
N ILE A 344 15.41 22.29 28.74
CA ILE A 344 14.51 21.14 28.67
C ILE A 344 14.41 20.41 30.01
N LYS A 345 15.49 20.34 30.80
CA LYS A 345 15.43 19.77 32.15
C LYS A 345 14.57 20.63 33.08
N LEU A 346 14.74 21.95 33.02
CA LEU A 346 13.92 22.87 33.79
C LEU A 346 12.45 22.75 33.38
N ALA A 347 12.16 22.77 32.08
CA ALA A 347 10.81 22.55 31.57
C ALA A 347 10.22 21.21 32.01
N SER A 348 10.99 20.12 31.92
CA SER A 348 10.57 18.78 32.33
C SER A 348 10.26 18.69 33.83
N VAL A 349 11.04 19.36 34.68
CA VAL A 349 10.76 19.45 36.14
C VAL A 349 9.52 20.28 36.43
N PHE A 350 9.26 21.35 35.69
CA PHE A 350 8.02 22.11 35.85
C PHE A 350 6.78 21.30 35.46
N HIS A 351 6.86 20.46 34.42
CA HIS A 351 5.80 19.52 34.05
C HIS A 351 5.69 18.33 35.02
N TYR A 352 6.69 18.06 35.86
CA TYR A 352 6.58 17.08 36.93
C TYR A 352 5.77 17.62 38.13
N LEU A 353 5.82 18.94 38.36
CA LEU A 353 5.18 19.59 39.49
C LEU A 353 3.71 19.98 39.23
N TYR A 354 3.25 19.92 37.98
CA TYR A 354 1.92 20.28 37.53
C TYR A 354 1.29 19.09 36.80
#